data_AF-A0A1E5SXT3-F1
#
_entry.id   AF-A0A1E5SXT3-F1
#
_cell.length_a   1.000
_cell.length_b   1.000
_cell.length_c   1.000
_cell.angle_alpha   90.00
_cell.angle_beta   90.00
_cell.angle_gamma   90.00
#
_symmetry.space_group_name_H-M   'P 1'
#
loop_
_entity.id
_entity.type
_entity.pdbx_description
1 polymer ?
#
loop_
_entity_poly.entity_id
_entity_poly.type
_entity_poly.pdbx_seq_one_letter_code
_entity_poly.pdbx_strand_id
1 'polypeptide(L)'
;MSIAVLSALFGKVAYYLALVWMKFGLLLGKINGAILLTLVYILVVTPIAWLKKLFGANPNFKASTESSSAFDKRNKTFSKEDIQLPW
;
A
#
# COMPACT_ATOMS: atom_id res chain seq x y z
N MET A 1 -45.01 29.07 23.02
CA MET A 1 -44.35 27.88 23.60
C MET A 1 -44.22 26.73 22.58
N SER A 2 -45.22 26.50 21.73
CA SER A 2 -45.25 25.38 20.77
C SER A 2 -44.16 25.40 19.68
N ILE A 3 -43.79 26.58 19.17
CA ILE A 3 -42.79 26.73 18.10
C ILE A 3 -41.36 26.39 18.59
N ALA A 4 -41.06 26.68 19.86
CA ALA A 4 -39.76 26.41 20.46
C ALA A 4 -39.51 24.90 20.66
N VAL A 5 -40.55 24.17 21.09
CA VAL A 5 -40.47 22.71 21.29
C VAL A 5 -40.35 21.99 19.94
N LEU A 6 -41.07 22.45 18.91
CA LEU A 6 -41.01 21.87 17.58
C LEU A 6 -39.63 22.07 16.91
N SER A 7 -39.04 23.27 17.09
CA SER A 7 -37.69 23.58 16.61
C SER A 7 -36.62 22.73 17.31
N ALA A 8 -36.74 22.52 18.62
CA ALA A 8 -35.80 21.70 19.39
C ALA A 8 -35.84 20.21 18.99
N LEU A 9 -37.02 19.68 18.65
CA LEU A 9 -37.18 18.32 18.13
C LEU A 9 -36.53 18.17 16.75
N PHE A 10 -36.74 19.14 15.85
CA PHE A 10 -36.17 19.11 14.51
C PHE A 10 -34.65 19.19 14.53
N GLY A 11 -34.07 19.99 15.43
CA GLY A 11 -32.62 20.08 15.62
C GLY A 11 -31.98 18.76 16.05
N LYS A 12 -32.62 18.02 16.97
CA LYS A 12 -32.13 16.70 17.40
C LYS A 12 -32.21 15.67 16.27
N VAL A 13 -33.34 15.62 15.54
CA VAL A 13 -33.51 14.70 14.41
C VAL A 13 -32.50 15.00 13.30
N ALA A 14 -32.33 16.27 12.95
CA ALA A 14 -31.34 16.70 11.97
C ALA A 14 -29.90 16.33 12.38
N TYR A 15 -29.57 16.46 13.66
CA TYR A 15 -28.27 16.06 14.19
C TYR A 15 -28.00 14.56 14.01
N TYR A 16 -28.95 13.70 14.39
CA TYR A 16 -28.79 12.25 14.22
C TYR A 16 -28.75 11.85 12.74
N LEU A 17 -29.55 12.48 11.89
CA LEU A 17 -29.53 12.25 10.45
C LEU A 17 -28.17 12.63 9.85
N ALA A 18 -27.63 13.79 10.24
CA ALA A 18 -26.30 14.23 9.82
C ALA A 18 -25.21 13.26 10.30
N LEU A 19 -25.28 12.76 11.55
CA LEU A 19 -24.34 11.76 12.05
C LEU A 19 -24.36 10.47 11.24
N VAL A 20 -25.56 9.97 10.90
CA VAL A 20 -25.72 8.77 10.06
C VAL A 20 -25.17 9.03 8.67
N TRP A 21 -25.49 10.18 8.07
CA TRP A 21 -25.00 10.58 6.75
C TRP A 21 -23.47 10.67 6.71
N MET A 22 -22.86 11.25 7.74
CA MET A 22 -21.40 11.34 7.86
C MET A 22 -20.75 9.97 8.02
N LYS A 23 -21.31 9.08 8.85
CA LYS A 23 -20.83 7.70 8.98
C LYS A 23 -20.93 6.92 7.67
N PHE A 24 -22.01 7.12 6.92
CA PHE A 24 -22.18 6.54 5.59
C PHE A 24 -21.12 7.05 4.60
N GLY A 25 -20.88 8.36 4.58
CA GLY A 25 -19.82 8.96 3.77
C GLY A 25 -18.42 8.43 4.11
N LEU A 26 -18.12 8.23 5.41
CA LEU A 26 -16.85 7.63 5.84
C LEU A 26 -16.68 6.18 5.38
N LEU A 27 -17.76 5.39 5.43
CA LEU A 27 -17.74 4.01 4.95
C LEU A 27 -17.52 3.96 3.44
N LEU A 28 -18.27 4.76 2.69
CA LEU A 28 -18.10 4.88 1.23
C LEU A 28 -16.71 5.38 0.86
N GLY A 29 -16.15 6.35 1.61
CA GLY A 29 -14.80 6.85 1.38
C GLY A 29 -13.73 5.77 1.51
N LYS A 30 -13.85 4.90 2.52
CA LYS A 30 -12.94 3.75 2.69
C LYS A 30 -13.04 2.75 1.53
N ILE A 31 -14.27 2.43 1.11
CA ILE A 31 -14.51 1.51 -0.01
C ILE A 31 -13.97 2.10 -1.31
N ASN A 32 -14.26 3.36 -1.59
CA ASN A 32 -13.83 4.06 -2.79
C ASN A 32 -12.30 4.18 -2.86
N GLY A 33 -11.63 4.47 -1.73
CA GLY A 33 -10.17 4.51 -1.65
C GLY A 33 -9.54 3.16 -2.01
N ALA A 34 -10.08 2.06 -1.48
CA ALA A 34 -9.61 0.72 -1.82
C ALA A 34 -9.84 0.40 -3.30
N ILE A 35 -11.04 0.66 -3.82
CA ILE A 35 -11.39 0.41 -5.23
C ILE A 35 -10.47 1.20 -6.17
N LEU A 36 -10.28 2.50 -5.91
CA LEU A 36 -9.46 3.36 -6.74
C LEU A 36 -7.99 2.92 -6.73
N LEU A 37 -7.46 2.56 -5.54
CA LEU A 37 -6.10 2.04 -5.42
C LEU A 37 -5.94 0.70 -6.17
N THR A 38 -6.90 -0.22 -6.03
CA THR A 38 -6.89 -1.51 -6.74
C THR A 38 -6.95 -1.30 -8.25
N LEU A 39 -7.82 -0.40 -8.73
CA LEU A 39 -7.89 -0.06 -10.16
C LEU A 39 -6.58 0.51 -10.67
N VAL A 40 -5.96 1.46 -9.96
CA VAL A 40 -4.65 2.02 -10.33
C VAL A 40 -3.57 0.93 -10.33
N TYR A 41 -3.57 0.05 -9.33
CA TYR A 41 -2.62 -1.07 -9.28
C TYR A 41 -2.76 -2.00 -10.50
N ILE A 42 -3.98 -2.37 -10.86
CA ILE A 42 -4.22 -3.30 -11.98
C ILE A 42 -3.96 -2.60 -13.32
N LEU A 43 -4.41 -1.37 -13.51
CA LEU A 43 -4.34 -0.67 -14.79
C LEU A 43 -2.98 -0.02 -15.06
N VAL A 44 -2.22 0.32 -14.03
CA VAL A 44 -0.93 1.03 -14.16
C VAL A 44 0.23 0.16 -13.68
N VAL A 45 0.21 -0.28 -12.43
CA VAL A 45 1.37 -0.96 -11.83
C VAL A 45 1.59 -2.34 -12.44
N THR A 46 0.52 -3.11 -12.64
CA THR A 46 0.58 -4.47 -13.20
C THR A 46 1.15 -4.50 -14.62
N PRO A 47 0.66 -3.70 -15.59
CA PRO A 47 1.26 -3.69 -16.92
C PRO A 47 2.70 -3.18 -16.90
N ILE A 48 3.04 -2.20 -16.06
CA ILE A 48 4.44 -1.75 -15.89
C ILE A 48 5.33 -2.91 -15.40
N ALA A 49 4.87 -3.69 -14.42
CA ALA A 49 5.61 -4.84 -13.91
C ALA A 49 5.80 -5.93 -14.99
N TRP A 50 4.78 -6.17 -15.82
CA TRP A 50 4.87 -7.09 -16.95
C TRP A 50 5.81 -6.59 -18.04
N LEU A 51 5.73 -5.31 -18.39
CA LEU A 51 6.67 -4.66 -19.31
C LEU A 51 8.11 -4.80 -18.78
N LYS A 52 8.34 -4.52 -17.49
CA LYS A 52 9.63 -4.71 -16.82
C LYS A 52 10.13 -6.16 -16.93
N LYS A 53 9.24 -7.14 -16.80
CA LYS A 53 9.57 -8.57 -16.97
C LYS A 53 9.92 -8.90 -18.43
N LEU A 54 9.18 -8.34 -19.39
CA LEU A 54 9.37 -8.59 -20.82
C LEU A 54 10.66 -7.94 -21.36
N PHE A 55 10.96 -6.71 -20.94
CA PHE A 55 12.16 -5.98 -21.36
C PHE A 55 13.43 -6.37 -20.58
N GLY A 56 13.41 -7.50 -19.88
CA GLY A 56 14.62 -8.08 -19.31
C GLY A 56 15.26 -7.22 -18.23
N ALA A 57 14.45 -6.61 -17.34
CA ALA A 57 15.00 -6.08 -16.11
C ALA A 57 15.49 -7.26 -15.27
N ASN A 58 16.70 -7.73 -15.56
CA ASN A 58 17.49 -8.64 -14.74
C ASN A 58 17.58 -7.98 -13.36
N PRO A 59 16.82 -8.43 -12.34
CA PRO A 59 17.36 -8.24 -11.02
C PRO A 59 18.69 -9.01 -11.06
N ASN A 60 19.79 -8.42 -10.61
CA ASN A 60 21.04 -9.15 -10.41
C ASN A 60 20.92 -10.25 -9.32
N PHE A 61 19.73 -10.83 -9.15
CA PHE A 61 19.49 -12.10 -8.52
C PHE A 61 19.97 -13.15 -9.51
N LYS A 62 21.22 -13.59 -9.34
CA LYS A 62 21.71 -14.83 -9.94
C LYS A 62 20.90 -15.99 -9.34
N ALA A 63 19.64 -16.14 -9.74
CA ALA A 63 18.95 -17.40 -9.70
C ALA A 63 19.55 -18.24 -10.83
N SER A 64 20.83 -18.62 -10.69
CA SER A 64 21.32 -19.73 -11.49
C SER A 64 20.47 -20.92 -11.09
N THR A 65 19.96 -21.69 -12.05
CA THR A 65 19.18 -22.90 -11.82
C THR A 65 19.90 -23.91 -10.89
N GLU A 66 21.21 -23.74 -10.74
CA GLU A 66 22.15 -24.52 -9.92
C GLU A 66 22.29 -24.04 -8.46
N SER A 67 21.80 -22.85 -8.07
CA SER A 67 22.02 -22.29 -6.72
C SER A 67 20.76 -22.35 -5.86
N SER A 68 20.84 -23.11 -4.76
CA SER A 68 19.77 -23.21 -3.75
C SER A 68 19.62 -21.95 -2.88
N SER A 69 20.41 -20.91 -3.13
CA SER A 69 20.56 -19.76 -2.27
C SER A 69 20.90 -18.50 -3.06
N ALA A 70 20.36 -17.37 -2.61
CA ALA A 70 20.68 -16.03 -3.12
C ALA A 70 22.06 -15.52 -2.68
N PHE A 71 22.74 -16.25 -1.78
CA PHE A 71 24.08 -15.91 -1.32
C PHE A 71 25.12 -16.36 -2.35
N ASP A 72 25.90 -15.40 -2.86
CA ASP A 72 27.08 -15.70 -3.67
C ASP A 72 28.21 -16.21 -2.76
N LYS A 73 28.81 -17.36 -3.08
CA LYS A 73 29.91 -17.93 -2.27
C LYS A 73 31.15 -17.07 -2.44
N ARG A 74 31.51 -16.30 -1.42
CA ARG A 74 32.74 -15.50 -1.43
C ARG A 74 33.94 -16.35 -0.99
N ASN A 75 34.62 -16.95 -1.96
CA ASN A 75 35.94 -17.54 -1.74
C ASN A 75 37.00 -16.43 -1.82
N LYS A 76 37.16 -15.66 -0.73
CA LYS A 76 38.25 -14.67 -0.61
C LYS A 76 39.24 -15.11 0.46
N THR A 77 40.53 -14.99 0.17
CA THR A 77 41.60 -15.14 1.17
C THR A 77 41.67 -13.85 1.97
N PHE A 78 41.38 -13.92 3.26
CA PHE A 78 41.41 -12.75 4.14
C PHE A 78 42.85 -12.27 4.30
N SER A 79 43.06 -10.97 4.07
CA SER A 79 44.34 -10.32 4.34
C SER A 79 44.25 -9.43 5.58
N LYS A 80 45.39 -8.98 6.10
CA LYS A 80 45.45 -8.12 7.29
C LYS A 80 44.66 -6.82 7.12
N GLU A 81 44.54 -6.33 5.90
CA GLU A 81 43.81 -5.11 5.56
C GLU A 81 42.29 -5.29 5.75
N ASP A 82 41.75 -6.50 5.56
CA ASP A 82 40.32 -6.80 5.78
C ASP A 82 39.92 -6.71 7.26
N ILE A 83 40.90 -6.81 8.19
CA ILE A 83 40.66 -6.79 9.63
C ILE A 83 40.63 -5.36 10.17
N GLN A 84 41.25 -4.40 9.47
CA GLN A 84 41.36 -3.02 9.92
C GLN A 84 40.06 -2.22 9.74
N LEU A 85 39.16 -2.65 8.85
CA LEU A 85 37.87 -2.02 8.59
C LEU A 85 36.77 -3.09 8.57
N PRO A 86 36.30 -3.53 9.75
CA PRO A 86 35.31 -4.60 9.87
C PRO A 86 33.86 -4.17 9.59
N TRP A 87 33.61 -2.89 9.30
CA TRP A 87 32.31 -2.28 9.00
C TRP A 87 32.21 -1.85 7.53
#